data_AF-A0AAW1R5D1-F1
#
_entry.id   AF-A0AAW1R5D1-F1
#
_cell.length_a   1.000
_cell.length_b   1.000
_cell.length_c   1.000
_cell.angle_alpha   90.00
_cell.angle_beta   90.00
_cell.angle_gamma   90.00
#
_symmetry.space_group_name_H-M   'P 1'
#
loop_
_entity.id
_entity.type
_entity.pdbx_description
1 polymer ?
#
loop_
_entity_poly.entity_id
_entity_poly.type
_entity_poly.pdbx_seq_one_letter_code
_entity_poly.pdbx_strand_id
1 'polypeptide(L)'
;MVADIVSSTGQDVGGIVHFEHLNLEVPDLEQARIFYSEGLGLTLDPDTMGTQRGGLGVVWYNIGRQQFHIMKSNKGQNMPGNIHIVLPRLDLVHKQLEGLRGYFKGTKFNITAADGANGGLTIHLTDPWGQGFVVHNSDEDFPYERGISRIALHCPPDNIAALAHFYRTVFQARVEEAQDGSVKVYLGPGIRLTIFPDPSLDSSRDSLLSLYDGWHIAIYVAPYSHVFNSINDMNANYLDHTFADKSPTLPTALQNRQFRFQDIFELPGGARASHAAHAVPSTSGASLAEDAPAVNGSANSSTAVNGQKHGRLLYRFQHEVRSMHHPRFLHPLYNRPPGAEPFVPNQNTTY
;
A
#
# COMPACT_ATOMS: atom_id res chain seq x y z
N MET A 1 5.96 -10.76 -33.64
CA MET A 1 5.09 -9.94 -32.77
C MET A 1 5.76 -8.59 -32.64
N VAL A 2 5.03 -7.49 -32.87
CA VAL A 2 5.48 -6.19 -32.38
C VAL A 2 5.29 -6.24 -30.87
N ALA A 3 6.30 -5.88 -30.08
CA ALA A 3 6.10 -5.71 -28.66
C ALA A 3 5.24 -4.45 -28.48
N ASP A 4 4.11 -4.56 -27.79
CA ASP A 4 3.31 -3.37 -27.47
C ASP A 4 4.20 -2.38 -26.74
N ILE A 5 4.35 -1.21 -27.32
CA ILE A 5 5.17 -0.14 -26.77
C ILE A 5 4.42 0.34 -25.54
N VAL A 6 4.87 -0.12 -24.36
CA VAL A 6 4.52 0.47 -23.05
C VAL A 6 4.53 1.97 -23.25
N SER A 7 3.37 2.61 -23.04
CA SER A 7 3.15 4.01 -23.45
C SER A 7 4.31 4.88 -22.96
N SER A 8 4.77 5.86 -23.75
CA SER A 8 6.12 6.43 -23.56
C SER A 8 6.37 7.11 -22.21
N THR A 9 5.32 7.41 -21.43
CA THR A 9 5.35 7.88 -20.04
C THR A 9 5.53 6.77 -18.99
N GLY A 10 5.29 5.52 -19.36
CA GLY A 10 5.31 4.33 -18.50
C GLY A 10 6.65 4.03 -17.85
N GLN A 11 7.76 4.48 -18.46
CA GLN A 11 9.12 4.32 -17.95
C GLN A 11 9.47 5.31 -16.82
N ASP A 12 8.76 6.42 -16.69
CA ASP A 12 9.00 7.40 -15.63
C ASP A 12 8.43 6.89 -14.30
N VAL A 13 9.28 6.84 -13.27
CA VAL A 13 8.91 6.41 -11.90
C VAL A 13 8.60 7.58 -10.95
N GLY A 14 9.11 8.78 -11.27
CA GLY A 14 9.07 9.93 -10.36
C GLY A 14 9.98 9.75 -9.13
N GLY A 15 9.70 10.50 -8.07
CA GLY A 15 10.54 10.56 -6.87
C GLY A 15 10.47 9.35 -5.94
N ILE A 16 9.48 8.46 -6.07
CA ILE A 16 9.43 7.17 -5.35
C ILE A 16 9.97 6.09 -6.30
N VAL A 17 11.19 5.62 -6.03
CA VAL A 17 11.91 4.75 -6.98
C VAL A 17 11.61 3.26 -6.78
N HIS A 18 11.25 2.84 -5.56
CA HIS A 18 11.04 1.42 -5.22
C HIS A 18 10.30 1.22 -3.89
N PHE A 19 9.13 0.58 -3.93
CA PHE A 19 8.49 -0.10 -2.80
C PHE A 19 9.25 -1.38 -2.47
N GLU A 20 9.83 -1.47 -1.26
CA GLU A 20 10.63 -2.62 -0.84
C GLU A 20 9.81 -3.64 -0.05
N HIS A 21 9.13 -3.24 1.02
CA HIS A 21 8.38 -4.21 1.83
C HIS A 21 7.05 -3.68 2.36
N LEU A 22 6.09 -4.59 2.49
CA LEU A 22 4.87 -4.41 3.27
C LEU A 22 5.02 -5.14 4.61
N ASN A 23 4.63 -4.49 5.70
CA ASN A 23 4.82 -4.96 7.06
C ASN A 23 3.46 -5.18 7.75
N LEU A 24 3.23 -6.37 8.30
CA LEU A 24 2.01 -6.77 9.01
C LEU A 24 2.36 -7.48 10.32
N GLU A 25 1.50 -7.33 11.32
CA GLU A 25 1.50 -8.17 12.52
C GLU A 25 0.49 -9.32 12.42
N VAL A 26 0.84 -10.46 13.00
CA VAL A 26 0.05 -11.71 13.05
C VAL A 26 0.31 -12.47 14.36
N PRO A 27 -0.56 -13.37 14.81
CA PRO A 27 -0.27 -14.41 16.32
C PRO A 27 -1.02 -14.28 15.98
N ASP A 28 -0.47 -15.56 15.00
CA ASP A 28 0.75 -16.45 15.04
C ASP A 28 1.57 -16.59 13.73
N LEU A 29 2.87 -16.94 13.87
CA LEU A 29 3.88 -17.06 12.82
C LEU A 29 3.98 -18.42 12.12
N GLU A 30 3.62 -19.55 12.73
CA GLU A 30 3.72 -20.86 12.04
C GLU A 30 2.57 -21.04 11.05
N GLN A 31 1.38 -20.54 11.38
CA GLN A 31 0.32 -20.33 10.39
C GLN A 31 0.75 -19.37 9.27
N ALA A 32 1.57 -18.35 9.57
CA ALA A 32 2.11 -17.46 8.56
C ALA A 32 3.15 -18.16 7.66
N ARG A 33 3.98 -19.07 8.20
CA ARG A 33 4.88 -19.92 7.38
C ARG A 33 4.08 -20.71 6.36
N ILE A 34 2.99 -21.35 6.80
CA ILE A 34 2.15 -22.18 5.94
C ILE A 34 1.39 -21.32 4.91
N PHE A 35 0.89 -20.14 5.28
CA PHE A 35 0.23 -19.23 4.33
C PHE A 35 1.21 -18.59 3.34
N TYR A 36 2.18 -17.82 3.82
CA TYR A 36 3.09 -17.04 2.96
C TYR A 36 4.12 -17.93 2.26
N SER A 37 4.74 -18.90 2.94
CA SER A 37 5.77 -19.75 2.33
C SER A 37 5.20 -20.97 1.60
N GLU A 38 4.20 -21.67 2.13
CA GLU A 38 3.74 -22.95 1.53
C GLU A 38 2.55 -22.78 0.59
N GLY A 39 1.60 -21.88 0.91
CA GLY A 39 0.44 -21.56 0.07
C GLY A 39 0.73 -20.57 -1.06
N LEU A 40 1.31 -19.40 -0.72
CA LEU A 40 1.72 -18.38 -1.71
C LEU A 40 3.08 -18.67 -2.36
N GLY A 41 3.78 -19.74 -1.95
CA GLY A 41 5.07 -20.15 -2.51
C GLY A 41 6.23 -19.17 -2.26
N LEU A 42 6.08 -18.20 -1.34
CA LEU A 42 7.09 -17.17 -1.10
C LEU A 42 8.32 -17.73 -0.40
N THR A 43 9.42 -16.98 -0.46
CA THR A 43 10.73 -17.47 0.00
C THR A 43 11.08 -16.84 1.32
N LEU A 44 11.15 -17.64 2.40
CA LEU A 44 11.77 -17.21 3.65
C LEU A 44 13.16 -16.64 3.32
N ASP A 45 13.37 -15.35 3.58
CA ASP A 45 14.59 -14.66 3.17
C ASP A 45 15.83 -15.31 3.85
N PRO A 46 16.83 -15.81 3.09
CA PRO A 46 17.95 -16.52 3.67
C PRO A 46 19.07 -15.61 4.20
N ASP A 47 19.15 -14.35 3.77
CA ASP A 47 20.36 -13.52 3.96
C ASP A 47 20.40 -12.79 5.32
N THR A 48 19.43 -13.03 6.20
CA THR A 48 19.39 -12.43 7.54
C THR A 48 19.07 -13.43 8.65
N MET A 49 19.75 -13.31 9.79
CA MET A 49 19.44 -14.04 11.02
C MET A 49 18.29 -13.37 11.77
N GLY A 50 17.49 -14.11 12.56
CA GLY A 50 16.37 -13.51 13.32
C GLY A 50 16.82 -12.35 14.25
N THR A 51 18.03 -12.41 14.79
CA THR A 51 18.68 -11.33 15.56
C THR A 51 18.93 -10.04 14.75
N GLN A 52 19.00 -10.12 13.42
CA GLN A 52 19.19 -9.00 12.50
C GLN A 52 17.88 -8.48 11.89
N ARG A 53 16.76 -9.23 12.04
CA ARG A 53 15.44 -8.87 11.48
C ARG A 53 14.53 -8.04 12.41
N GLY A 54 15.02 -7.68 13.61
CA GLY A 54 14.20 -7.11 14.67
C GLY A 54 13.82 -8.12 15.77
N GLY A 55 14.32 -9.36 15.70
CA GLY A 55 14.16 -10.39 16.73
C GLY A 55 13.49 -11.67 16.21
N LEU A 56 13.43 -12.69 17.06
CA LEU A 56 12.81 -13.99 16.72
C LEU A 56 11.31 -13.91 16.42
N GLY A 57 10.66 -12.81 16.81
CA GLY A 57 9.27 -12.51 16.46
C GLY A 57 9.08 -11.91 15.06
N VAL A 58 10.10 -11.83 14.21
CA VAL A 58 10.00 -11.23 12.87
C VAL A 58 10.50 -12.19 11.79
N VAL A 59 9.67 -12.40 10.76
CA VAL A 59 9.94 -13.30 9.62
C VAL A 59 9.73 -12.54 8.32
N TRP A 60 10.67 -12.65 7.38
CA TRP A 60 10.59 -11.97 6.08
C TRP A 60 10.41 -12.97 4.94
N TYR A 61 9.47 -12.68 4.03
CA TYR A 61 9.15 -13.50 2.86
C TYR A 61 9.39 -12.71 1.58
N ASN A 62 10.39 -13.11 0.78
CA ASN A 62 10.71 -12.50 -0.50
C ASN A 62 9.64 -12.84 -1.56
N ILE A 63 9.25 -11.81 -2.31
CA ILE A 63 8.39 -11.87 -3.49
C ILE A 63 8.99 -10.98 -4.59
N GLY A 64 9.76 -11.58 -5.49
CA GLY A 64 10.49 -10.88 -6.54
C GLY A 64 11.51 -9.90 -5.98
N ARG A 65 11.26 -8.61 -6.19
CA ARG A 65 12.09 -7.50 -5.69
C ARG A 65 11.60 -6.91 -4.37
N GLN A 66 10.58 -7.50 -3.76
CA GLN A 66 9.94 -7.01 -2.53
C GLN A 66 9.96 -8.07 -1.42
N GLN A 67 9.62 -7.65 -0.19
CA GLN A 67 9.43 -8.54 0.97
C GLN A 67 8.06 -8.32 1.62
N PHE A 68 7.49 -9.36 2.21
CA PHE A 68 6.53 -9.23 3.31
C PHE A 68 7.26 -9.39 4.63
N HIS A 69 7.18 -8.38 5.49
CA HIS A 69 7.68 -8.43 6.85
C HIS A 69 6.53 -8.80 7.80
N ILE A 70 6.56 -10.02 8.33
CA ILE A 70 5.50 -10.56 9.17
C ILE A 70 6.00 -10.66 10.61
N MET A 71 5.34 -9.95 11.52
CA MET A 71 5.75 -9.80 12.92
C MET A 71 4.76 -10.49 13.87
N LYS A 72 5.26 -11.08 14.96
CA LYS A 72 4.42 -11.70 16.01
C LYS A 72 3.79 -10.63 16.90
N SER A 73 2.48 -10.67 17.03
CA SER A 73 1.68 -9.82 17.92
C SER A 73 0.58 -10.64 18.62
N ASN A 74 -0.43 -9.96 19.17
CA ASN A 74 -1.62 -10.56 19.78
C ASN A 74 -2.87 -10.53 18.88
N LYS A 75 -2.80 -9.81 17.75
CA LYS A 75 -3.84 -9.73 16.70
C LYS A 75 -3.19 -9.83 15.32
N GLY A 76 -3.98 -10.20 14.32
CA GLY A 76 -3.63 -9.99 12.92
C GLY A 76 -4.04 -8.59 12.47
N GLN A 77 -3.12 -7.86 11.85
CA GLN A 77 -3.37 -6.56 11.24
C GLN A 77 -4.03 -6.68 9.87
N ASN A 78 -4.90 -5.73 9.52
CA ASN A 78 -5.57 -5.70 8.23
C ASN A 78 -5.53 -4.29 7.62
N MET A 79 -5.38 -4.22 6.30
CA MET A 79 -5.65 -3.02 5.50
C MET A 79 -7.14 -2.96 5.11
N PRO A 80 -7.74 -1.77 4.93
CA PRO A 80 -9.09 -1.58 4.42
C PRO A 80 -9.14 -1.72 2.89
N GLY A 81 -8.69 -2.87 2.38
CA GLY A 81 -8.46 -3.10 0.96
C GLY A 81 -7.54 -4.30 0.69
N ASN A 82 -7.06 -4.40 -0.55
CA ASN A 82 -6.41 -5.61 -1.05
C ASN A 82 -4.93 -5.39 -1.42
N ILE A 83 -4.12 -6.42 -1.15
CA ILE A 83 -2.74 -6.53 -1.62
C ILE A 83 -2.74 -7.34 -2.92
N HIS A 84 -2.55 -6.68 -4.06
CA HIS A 84 -2.40 -7.35 -5.35
C HIS A 84 -0.96 -7.83 -5.52
N ILE A 85 -0.82 -9.12 -5.78
CA ILE A 85 0.47 -9.75 -6.04
C ILE A 85 0.47 -10.45 -7.39
N VAL A 86 1.59 -10.31 -8.10
CA VAL A 86 1.87 -11.07 -9.32
C VAL A 86 2.72 -12.28 -8.93
N LEU A 87 2.34 -13.44 -9.43
CA LEU A 87 3.08 -14.70 -9.31
C LEU A 87 3.00 -15.48 -10.63
N PRO A 88 4.00 -16.28 -11.01
CA PRO A 88 3.87 -17.24 -12.10
C PRO A 88 3.14 -18.50 -11.60
N ARG A 89 2.60 -19.29 -12.53
CA ARG A 89 1.98 -20.62 -12.26
C ARG A 89 0.84 -20.58 -11.24
N LEU A 90 -0.15 -19.70 -11.46
CA LEU A 90 -1.37 -19.62 -10.66
C LEU A 90 -2.16 -20.94 -10.59
N ASP A 91 -2.00 -21.82 -11.59
CA ASP A 91 -2.53 -23.19 -11.56
C ASP A 91 -1.99 -24.00 -10.37
N LEU A 92 -0.71 -23.84 -10.04
CA LEU A 92 -0.08 -24.48 -8.89
C LEU A 92 -0.38 -23.73 -7.60
N VAL A 93 -0.31 -22.39 -7.59
CA VAL A 93 -0.61 -21.57 -6.40
C VAL A 93 -2.05 -21.79 -5.94
N HIS A 94 -3.02 -21.85 -6.86
CA HIS A 94 -4.42 -22.18 -6.56
C HIS A 94 -4.57 -23.58 -5.94
N LYS A 95 -3.97 -24.61 -6.57
CA LYS A 95 -3.95 -25.99 -6.06
C LYS A 95 -3.37 -26.08 -4.63
N GLN A 96 -2.33 -25.29 -4.34
CA GLN A 96 -1.67 -25.25 -3.03
C GLN A 96 -2.59 -24.62 -1.97
N LEU A 97 -3.11 -23.41 -2.23
CA LEU A 97 -4.01 -22.69 -1.33
C LEU A 97 -5.33 -23.44 -1.07
N GLU A 98 -5.92 -24.06 -2.10
CA GLU A 98 -7.10 -24.93 -1.95
C GLU A 98 -6.83 -26.10 -0.98
N GLY A 99 -5.64 -26.70 -1.05
CA GLY A 99 -5.21 -27.75 -0.12
C GLY A 99 -5.14 -27.29 1.35
N LEU A 100 -4.92 -26.00 1.60
CA LEU A 100 -4.81 -25.44 2.95
C LEU A 100 -6.17 -25.17 3.63
N ARG A 101 -7.31 -25.27 2.92
CA ARG A 101 -8.66 -25.10 3.52
C ARG A 101 -8.90 -25.99 4.74
N GLY A 102 -8.38 -27.21 4.72
CA GLY A 102 -8.51 -28.15 5.85
C GLY A 102 -7.67 -27.73 7.07
N TYR A 103 -6.48 -27.19 6.83
CA TYR A 103 -5.56 -26.72 7.87
C TYR A 103 -6.06 -25.42 8.53
N PHE A 104 -6.55 -24.47 7.74
CA PHE A 104 -7.06 -23.18 8.22
C PHE A 104 -8.55 -23.18 8.62
N LYS A 105 -9.15 -24.35 8.86
CA LYS A 105 -10.56 -24.47 9.24
C LYS A 105 -10.87 -23.69 10.54
N GLY A 106 -11.86 -22.79 10.47
CA GLY A 106 -12.27 -21.95 11.60
C GLY A 106 -11.49 -20.65 11.78
N THR A 107 -10.53 -20.37 10.89
CA THR A 107 -9.90 -19.06 10.72
C THR A 107 -10.71 -18.20 9.73
N LYS A 108 -10.23 -16.99 9.39
CA LYS A 108 -10.79 -16.17 8.30
C LYS A 108 -10.23 -16.52 6.91
N PHE A 109 -9.37 -17.55 6.79
CA PHE A 109 -8.82 -17.96 5.51
C PHE A 109 -9.95 -18.38 4.55
N ASN A 110 -9.97 -17.74 3.39
CA ASN A 110 -10.83 -18.12 2.28
C ASN A 110 -10.05 -17.94 0.97
N ILE A 111 -10.49 -18.65 -0.06
CA ILE A 111 -9.98 -18.56 -1.42
C ILE A 111 -11.15 -18.72 -2.39
N THR A 112 -11.16 -17.95 -3.47
CA THR A 112 -12.01 -18.13 -4.65
C THR A 112 -11.20 -17.86 -5.92
N ALA A 113 -11.48 -18.63 -6.97
CA ALA A 113 -10.98 -18.37 -8.31
C ALA A 113 -12.04 -17.68 -9.17
N ALA A 114 -11.58 -16.80 -10.07
CA ALA A 114 -12.39 -16.18 -11.10
C ALA A 114 -11.59 -16.04 -12.41
N ASP A 115 -12.29 -15.95 -13.53
CA ASP A 115 -11.69 -15.48 -14.77
C ASP A 115 -11.36 -14.00 -14.63
N GLY A 116 -10.07 -13.64 -14.72
CA GLY A 116 -9.61 -12.26 -14.67
C GLY A 116 -9.92 -11.50 -15.95
N ALA A 117 -9.93 -10.17 -15.87
CA ALA A 117 -10.32 -9.27 -16.98
C ALA A 117 -9.56 -9.50 -18.30
N ASN A 118 -8.34 -10.06 -18.23
CA ASN A 118 -7.49 -10.37 -19.39
C ASN A 118 -7.58 -11.85 -19.85
N GLY A 119 -8.61 -12.60 -19.44
CA GLY A 119 -8.82 -13.99 -19.84
C GLY A 119 -7.88 -15.00 -19.16
N GLY A 120 -7.29 -14.65 -18.02
CA GLY A 120 -6.43 -15.52 -17.22
C GLY A 120 -6.90 -15.63 -15.77
N LEU A 121 -6.61 -16.77 -15.13
CA LEU A 121 -6.99 -17.05 -13.73
C LEU A 121 -6.59 -15.89 -12.80
N THR A 122 -7.54 -15.45 -11.97
CA THR A 122 -7.33 -14.56 -10.83
C THR A 122 -7.79 -15.26 -9.56
N ILE A 123 -6.99 -15.18 -8.50
CA ILE A 123 -7.29 -15.80 -7.20
C ILE A 123 -7.54 -14.68 -6.19
N HIS A 124 -8.75 -14.60 -5.64
CA HIS A 124 -9.03 -13.77 -4.47
C HIS A 124 -8.85 -14.63 -3.22
N LEU A 125 -8.16 -14.11 -2.20
CA LEU A 125 -8.00 -14.83 -0.94
C LEU A 125 -7.93 -13.89 0.26
N THR A 126 -8.28 -14.43 1.41
CA THR A 126 -7.98 -13.83 2.72
C THR A 126 -6.98 -14.73 3.45
N ASP A 127 -6.05 -14.11 4.18
CA ASP A 127 -5.21 -14.85 5.13
C ASP A 127 -6.02 -15.33 6.36
N PRO A 128 -5.44 -16.13 7.27
CA PRO A 128 -6.17 -16.64 8.43
C PRO A 128 -6.75 -15.57 9.37
N TRP A 129 -6.34 -14.30 9.24
CA TRP A 129 -6.73 -13.18 10.11
C TRP A 129 -7.53 -12.09 9.41
N GLY A 130 -7.66 -12.20 8.09
CA GLY A 130 -8.61 -11.45 7.26
C GLY A 130 -7.98 -10.57 6.20
N GLN A 131 -6.65 -10.51 6.08
CA GLN A 131 -6.02 -9.62 5.12
C GLN A 131 -6.36 -10.08 3.70
N GLY A 132 -7.00 -9.20 2.92
CA GLY A 132 -7.36 -9.44 1.53
C GLY A 132 -6.15 -9.37 0.60
N PHE A 133 -6.03 -10.36 -0.28
CA PHE A 133 -5.07 -10.42 -1.37
C PHE A 133 -5.79 -10.74 -2.68
N VAL A 134 -5.20 -10.32 -3.80
CA VAL A 134 -5.58 -10.81 -5.12
C VAL A 134 -4.32 -11.23 -5.89
N VAL A 135 -4.27 -12.48 -6.31
CA VAL A 135 -3.17 -13.05 -7.11
C VAL A 135 -3.53 -12.99 -8.58
N HIS A 136 -2.63 -12.44 -9.38
CA HIS A 136 -2.73 -12.40 -10.84
C HIS A 136 -1.45 -12.97 -11.47
N ASN A 137 -1.52 -13.39 -12.74
CA ASN A 137 -0.33 -13.77 -13.52
C ASN A 137 0.43 -12.56 -14.10
N SER A 138 -0.18 -11.38 -14.05
CA SER A 138 0.26 -10.11 -14.61
C SER A 138 -0.59 -8.98 -14.03
N ASP A 139 -0.11 -7.74 -14.08
CA ASP A 139 -0.87 -6.53 -13.72
C ASP A 139 -0.47 -5.39 -14.67
N GLU A 140 -1.33 -4.38 -14.82
CA GLU A 140 -1.13 -3.22 -15.68
C GLU A 140 0.21 -2.51 -15.39
N ASP A 141 1.03 -2.31 -16.42
CA ASP A 141 2.40 -1.79 -16.40
C ASP A 141 3.43 -2.53 -15.51
N PHE A 142 3.07 -3.62 -14.83
CA PHE A 142 3.96 -4.34 -13.92
C PHE A 142 5.01 -5.19 -14.66
N PRO A 143 6.32 -4.86 -14.61
CA PRO A 143 7.31 -5.41 -15.55
C PRO A 143 8.05 -6.66 -15.05
N TYR A 144 7.65 -7.24 -13.92
CA TYR A 144 8.36 -8.35 -13.27
C TYR A 144 7.53 -9.64 -13.29
N GLU A 145 8.19 -10.80 -13.29
CA GLU A 145 7.54 -12.11 -13.20
C GLU A 145 6.75 -12.30 -11.89
N ARG A 146 7.13 -11.56 -10.83
CA ARG A 146 6.55 -11.66 -9.50
C ARG A 146 6.84 -10.42 -8.65
N GLY A 147 5.95 -10.13 -7.70
CA GLY A 147 6.08 -9.06 -6.72
C GLY A 147 4.73 -8.57 -6.21
N ILE A 148 4.75 -7.53 -5.37
CA ILE A 148 3.54 -6.79 -4.99
C ILE A 148 3.33 -5.71 -6.05
N SER A 149 2.31 -5.87 -6.90
CA SER A 149 2.06 -4.96 -8.02
C SER A 149 1.23 -3.74 -7.61
N ARG A 150 0.22 -3.95 -6.76
CA ARG A 150 -0.67 -2.88 -6.29
C ARG A 150 -1.09 -3.03 -4.84
N ILE A 151 -0.99 -1.94 -4.08
CA ILE A 151 -1.72 -1.74 -2.84
C ILE A 151 -3.01 -1.01 -3.18
N ALA A 152 -4.18 -1.64 -2.95
CA ALA A 152 -5.49 -1.05 -3.17
C ALA A 152 -6.10 -0.62 -1.84
N LEU A 153 -6.39 0.68 -1.69
CA LEU A 153 -7.05 1.28 -0.53
C LEU A 153 -8.32 2.03 -0.93
N HIS A 154 -9.21 2.26 0.04
CA HIS A 154 -10.44 3.04 -0.13
C HIS A 154 -10.39 4.29 0.77
N CYS A 155 -10.83 5.44 0.27
CA CYS A 155 -10.94 6.68 1.05
C CYS A 155 -12.23 7.46 0.72
N PRO A 156 -12.65 8.43 1.57
CA PRO A 156 -13.73 9.36 1.24
C PRO A 156 -13.49 10.07 -0.12
N PRO A 157 -14.52 10.28 -0.96
CA PRO A 157 -14.33 10.83 -2.30
C PRO A 157 -13.75 12.25 -2.33
N ASP A 158 -13.96 13.04 -1.27
CA ASP A 158 -13.42 14.40 -1.14
C ASP A 158 -11.91 14.45 -0.82
N ASN A 159 -11.28 13.29 -0.53
CA ASN A 159 -9.85 13.20 -0.25
C ASN A 159 -9.00 12.85 -1.47
N ILE A 160 -9.56 12.28 -2.53
CA ILE A 160 -8.81 11.78 -3.70
C ILE A 160 -7.88 12.86 -4.30
N ALA A 161 -8.43 14.03 -4.64
CA ALA A 161 -7.66 15.11 -5.26
C ALA A 161 -6.55 15.66 -4.34
N ALA A 162 -6.82 15.73 -3.03
CA ALA A 162 -5.86 16.19 -2.04
C ALA A 162 -4.75 15.16 -1.78
N LEU A 163 -5.07 13.86 -1.80
CA LEU A 163 -4.10 12.75 -1.74
C LEU A 163 -3.21 12.74 -3.00
N ALA A 164 -3.81 12.92 -4.18
CA ALA A 164 -3.08 13.04 -5.44
C ALA A 164 -2.07 14.21 -5.39
N HIS A 165 -2.52 15.37 -4.92
CA HIS A 165 -1.69 16.56 -4.74
C HIS A 165 -0.57 16.37 -3.69
N PHE A 166 -0.85 15.68 -2.58
CA PHE A 166 0.14 15.33 -1.56
C PHE A 166 1.28 14.50 -2.15
N TYR A 167 0.98 13.38 -2.84
CA TYR A 167 2.03 12.52 -3.41
C TYR A 167 2.81 13.19 -4.55
N ARG A 168 2.16 14.02 -5.37
CA ARG A 168 2.86 14.86 -6.38
C ARG A 168 3.84 15.84 -5.74
N THR A 169 3.50 16.44 -4.60
CA THR A 169 4.26 17.58 -4.04
C THR A 169 5.32 17.14 -3.01
N VAL A 170 4.95 16.27 -2.08
CA VAL A 170 5.83 15.79 -0.99
C VAL A 170 6.85 14.80 -1.51
N PHE A 171 6.41 13.85 -2.35
CA PHE A 171 7.25 12.77 -2.86
C PHE A 171 7.80 13.00 -4.26
N GLN A 172 7.29 13.99 -5.00
CA GLN A 172 7.56 14.16 -6.44
C GLN A 172 7.19 12.90 -7.24
N ALA A 173 6.20 12.13 -6.75
CA ALA A 173 5.79 10.87 -7.35
C ALA A 173 5.06 11.08 -8.70
N ARG A 174 5.16 10.11 -9.60
CA ARG A 174 4.23 10.02 -10.74
C ARG A 174 2.86 9.62 -10.18
N VAL A 175 1.83 10.39 -10.54
CA VAL A 175 0.47 10.25 -10.01
C VAL A 175 -0.55 10.47 -11.11
N GLU A 176 -1.27 9.41 -11.47
CA GLU A 176 -2.29 9.38 -12.52
C GLU A 176 -3.69 9.33 -11.91
N GLU A 177 -4.62 10.10 -12.47
CA GLU A 177 -6.05 10.07 -12.13
C GLU A 177 -6.77 9.23 -13.19
N ALA A 178 -7.55 8.24 -12.74
CA ALA A 178 -8.21 7.27 -13.60
C ALA A 178 -9.68 7.62 -13.85
N GLN A 179 -10.26 7.03 -14.89
CA GLN A 179 -11.65 7.32 -15.33
C GLN A 179 -12.72 6.85 -14.33
N ASP A 180 -12.38 5.94 -13.42
CA ASP A 180 -13.22 5.49 -12.29
C ASP A 180 -13.15 6.43 -11.06
N GLY A 181 -12.39 7.52 -11.16
CA GLY A 181 -12.15 8.45 -10.05
C GLY A 181 -11.10 7.98 -9.05
N SER A 182 -10.42 6.85 -9.28
CA SER A 182 -9.28 6.42 -8.47
C SER A 182 -8.01 7.19 -8.82
N VAL A 183 -7.05 7.22 -7.89
CA VAL A 183 -5.71 7.77 -8.10
C VAL A 183 -4.65 6.67 -7.99
N LYS A 184 -3.81 6.55 -9.02
CA LYS A 184 -2.64 5.65 -9.09
C LYS A 184 -1.36 6.43 -8.76
N VAL A 185 -0.79 6.21 -7.59
CA VAL A 185 0.52 6.73 -7.17
C VAL A 185 1.58 5.66 -7.45
N TYR A 186 2.59 5.96 -8.25
CA TYR A 186 3.65 5.00 -8.58
C TYR A 186 4.70 4.94 -7.47
N LEU A 187 5.13 3.71 -7.14
CA LEU A 187 6.12 3.38 -6.12
C LEU A 187 7.33 2.64 -6.74
N GLY A 188 7.74 3.07 -7.93
CA GLY A 188 8.69 2.38 -8.81
C GLY A 188 8.02 1.78 -10.07
N PRO A 189 8.78 1.04 -10.91
CA PRO A 189 8.31 0.59 -12.22
C PRO A 189 7.08 -0.33 -12.12
N GLY A 190 5.92 0.14 -12.61
CA GLY A 190 4.63 -0.58 -12.60
C GLY A 190 4.01 -0.86 -11.22
N ILE A 191 4.72 -0.55 -10.13
CA ILE A 191 4.27 -0.79 -8.75
C ILE A 191 3.45 0.41 -8.29
N ARG A 192 2.24 0.19 -7.76
CA ARG A 192 1.26 1.27 -7.52
C ARG A 192 0.60 1.20 -6.15
N LEU A 193 0.42 2.35 -5.51
CA LEU A 193 -0.64 2.58 -4.53
C LEU A 193 -1.85 3.12 -5.31
N THR A 194 -2.96 2.38 -5.34
CA THR A 194 -4.22 2.84 -5.95
C THR A 194 -5.22 3.14 -4.85
N ILE A 195 -5.74 4.36 -4.82
CA ILE A 195 -6.72 4.80 -3.83
C ILE A 195 -8.05 5.04 -4.55
N PHE A 196 -9.08 4.30 -4.16
CA PHE A 196 -10.42 4.37 -4.74
C PHE A 196 -11.34 5.27 -3.90
N PRO A 197 -12.20 6.09 -4.52
CA PRO A 197 -13.26 6.79 -3.81
C PRO A 197 -14.32 5.79 -3.33
N ASP A 198 -14.64 5.83 -2.03
CA ASP A 198 -15.70 5.03 -1.43
C ASP A 198 -16.75 5.95 -0.79
N PRO A 199 -17.96 6.08 -1.36
CA PRO A 199 -19.01 6.97 -0.85
C PRO A 199 -19.66 6.50 0.45
N SER A 200 -19.27 5.33 0.99
CA SER A 200 -19.64 4.91 2.35
C SER A 200 -18.70 5.43 3.44
N LEU A 201 -17.52 5.95 3.07
CA LEU A 201 -16.54 6.53 3.99
C LEU A 201 -16.69 8.05 4.08
N ASP A 202 -16.64 8.57 5.31
CA ASP A 202 -16.70 9.99 5.61
C ASP A 202 -15.33 10.58 6.01
N SER A 203 -15.14 11.87 5.79
CA SER A 203 -13.89 12.59 6.10
C SER A 203 -13.77 13.08 7.56
N SER A 204 -14.49 12.48 8.52
CA SER A 204 -14.20 12.73 9.94
C SER A 204 -12.86 12.10 10.36
N ARG A 205 -12.23 12.67 11.39
CA ARG A 205 -10.94 12.15 11.88
C ARG A 205 -11.08 10.71 12.37
N ASP A 206 -12.14 10.39 13.10
CA ASP A 206 -12.29 9.07 13.73
C ASP A 206 -12.54 7.96 12.69
N SER A 207 -13.31 8.28 11.64
CA SER A 207 -13.50 7.40 10.47
C SER A 207 -12.16 7.11 9.78
N LEU A 208 -11.39 8.15 9.46
CA LEU A 208 -10.05 8.03 8.85
C LEU A 208 -9.02 7.33 9.75
N LEU A 209 -9.15 7.42 11.08
CA LEU A 209 -8.31 6.69 12.02
C LEU A 209 -8.69 5.20 12.12
N SER A 210 -9.97 4.86 11.96
CA SER A 210 -10.46 3.47 12.00
C SER A 210 -9.96 2.60 10.83
N LEU A 211 -9.57 3.25 9.72
CA LEU A 211 -8.96 2.62 8.54
C LEU A 211 -7.52 2.11 8.78
N TYR A 212 -6.92 2.37 9.95
CA TYR A 212 -5.53 2.06 10.23
C TYR A 212 -5.32 1.09 11.41
N ASP A 213 -4.79 -0.09 11.11
CA ASP A 213 -4.63 -1.18 12.09
C ASP A 213 -3.19 -1.36 12.61
N GLY A 214 -2.22 -0.61 12.06
CA GLY A 214 -0.79 -0.63 12.44
C GLY A 214 0.20 -1.14 11.36
N TRP A 215 -0.33 -1.53 10.20
CA TRP A 215 0.43 -2.01 9.03
C TRP A 215 1.31 -0.90 8.41
N HIS A 216 2.38 -1.24 7.69
CA HIS A 216 3.21 -0.21 7.05
C HIS A 216 3.87 -0.61 5.73
N ILE A 217 4.31 0.39 4.96
CA ILE A 217 5.12 0.20 3.75
C ILE A 217 6.49 0.86 3.90
N ALA A 218 7.53 0.26 3.33
CA ALA A 218 8.83 0.90 3.16
C ALA A 218 9.10 1.25 1.70
N ILE A 219 9.47 2.51 1.47
CA ILE A 219 9.67 3.08 0.14
C ILE A 219 11.01 3.81 0.05
N TYR A 220 11.74 3.56 -1.04
CA TYR A 220 12.92 4.32 -1.40
C TYR A 220 12.54 5.54 -2.22
N VAL A 221 13.13 6.69 -1.87
CA VAL A 221 12.87 7.97 -2.52
C VAL A 221 14.17 8.61 -3.02
N ALA A 222 14.10 9.24 -4.20
CA ALA A 222 15.20 10.04 -4.74
C ALA A 222 15.33 11.42 -4.06
N PRO A 223 14.27 12.23 -3.89
CA PRO A 223 14.37 13.57 -3.30
C PRO A 223 14.36 13.53 -1.76
N TYR A 224 15.10 12.60 -1.14
CA TYR A 224 14.98 12.21 0.27
C TYR A 224 14.91 13.38 1.27
N SER A 225 15.81 14.36 1.18
CA SER A 225 15.82 15.52 2.09
C SER A 225 14.62 16.46 1.88
N HIS A 226 14.07 16.54 0.67
CA HIS A 226 12.84 17.28 0.37
C HIS A 226 11.61 16.59 0.95
N VAL A 227 11.53 15.24 0.85
CA VAL A 227 10.46 14.47 1.50
C VAL A 227 10.53 14.65 3.02
N PHE A 228 11.73 14.54 3.61
CA PHE A 228 11.91 14.76 5.06
C PHE A 228 11.46 16.16 5.48
N ASN A 229 11.96 17.22 4.84
CA ASN A 229 11.62 18.59 5.20
C ASN A 229 10.11 18.83 5.04
N SER A 230 9.49 18.39 3.94
CA SER A 230 8.03 18.52 3.72
C SER A 230 7.20 17.88 4.85
N ILE A 231 7.56 16.66 5.27
CA ILE A 231 6.90 15.94 6.37
C ILE A 231 7.17 16.61 7.73
N ASN A 232 8.38 17.12 7.94
CA ASN A 232 8.79 17.78 9.17
C ASN A 232 8.13 19.16 9.35
N ASP A 233 8.02 19.95 8.28
CA ASP A 233 7.39 21.29 8.29
C ASP A 233 5.87 21.20 8.49
N MET A 234 5.25 20.12 8.03
CA MET A 234 3.88 19.73 8.40
C MET A 234 3.74 19.15 9.83
N ASN A 235 4.85 19.00 10.55
CA ASN A 235 4.94 18.36 11.88
C ASN A 235 4.35 16.93 11.90
N ALA A 236 4.42 16.21 10.78
CA ALA A 236 3.88 14.86 10.61
C ALA A 236 4.91 13.74 10.90
N ASN A 237 6.17 14.10 11.15
CA ASN A 237 7.27 13.19 11.48
C ASN A 237 6.94 12.32 12.72
N TYR A 238 6.88 11.00 12.54
CA TYR A 238 6.43 10.06 13.57
C TYR A 238 7.62 9.51 14.35
N LEU A 239 7.72 9.92 15.62
CA LEU A 239 8.81 9.55 16.52
C LEU A 239 8.36 8.65 17.68
N ASP A 240 7.06 8.43 17.85
CA ASP A 240 6.47 7.66 18.95
C ASP A 240 6.32 6.18 18.59
N HIS A 241 7.44 5.57 18.18
CA HIS A 241 7.57 4.15 17.84
C HIS A 241 8.63 3.45 18.70
N THR A 242 8.66 2.12 18.67
CA THR A 242 9.64 1.29 19.38
C THR A 242 10.98 1.14 18.64
N PHE A 243 10.99 1.32 17.31
CA PHE A 243 12.20 1.20 16.49
C PHE A 243 13.26 2.25 16.85
N ALA A 244 14.54 1.90 16.66
CA ALA A 244 15.69 2.72 17.06
C ALA A 244 16.07 3.82 16.04
N ASP A 245 15.49 3.79 14.85
CA ASP A 245 15.74 4.71 13.70
C ASP A 245 15.04 6.07 13.85
N LYS A 246 14.88 6.58 15.08
CA LYS A 246 14.20 7.84 15.35
C LYS A 246 14.97 9.01 14.74
N SER A 247 14.28 9.75 13.87
CA SER A 247 14.87 10.79 13.02
C SER A 247 14.18 12.15 13.25
N PRO A 248 14.33 12.79 14.42
CA PRO A 248 13.68 14.06 14.75
C PRO A 248 14.15 15.26 13.91
N THR A 249 15.24 15.13 13.16
CA THR A 249 15.87 16.23 12.40
C THR A 249 16.50 15.71 11.10
N LEU A 250 16.71 16.57 10.09
CA LEU A 250 17.32 16.14 8.84
C LEU A 250 18.71 15.49 9.03
N PRO A 251 19.62 15.97 9.91
CA PRO A 251 20.88 15.27 10.18
C PRO A 251 20.70 13.85 10.75
N THR A 252 19.71 13.62 11.64
CA THR A 252 19.45 12.28 12.17
C THR A 252 18.79 11.37 11.12
N ALA A 253 17.88 11.91 10.30
CA ALA A 253 17.35 11.22 9.12
C ALA A 253 18.45 10.81 8.14
N LEU A 254 19.40 11.69 7.85
CA LEU A 254 20.54 11.40 6.97
C LEU A 254 21.53 10.38 7.58
N GLN A 255 21.71 10.37 8.90
CA GLN A 255 22.53 9.38 9.60
C GLN A 255 21.87 7.98 9.59
N ASN A 256 20.59 7.90 9.96
CA ASN A 256 19.81 6.66 9.93
C ASN A 256 19.59 6.18 8.49
N ARG A 257 19.53 7.12 7.54
CA ARG A 257 19.09 6.97 6.13
C ARG A 257 17.63 6.57 5.99
N GLN A 258 16.85 6.73 7.05
CA GLN A 258 15.39 6.54 7.05
C GLN A 258 14.69 7.39 8.11
N PHE A 259 13.39 7.61 7.91
CA PHE A 259 12.47 8.24 8.86
C PHE A 259 11.06 7.69 8.66
N ARG A 260 10.11 8.03 9.55
CA ARG A 260 8.73 7.53 9.51
C ARG A 260 7.72 8.67 9.61
N PHE A 261 6.54 8.48 9.02
CA PHE A 261 5.33 9.25 9.32
C PHE A 261 4.08 8.37 9.18
N GLN A 262 2.93 8.85 9.66
CA GLN A 262 1.65 8.11 9.62
C GLN A 262 0.45 8.93 9.10
N ASP A 263 0.32 10.19 9.53
CA ASP A 263 -0.79 11.06 9.09
C ASP A 263 -0.45 11.73 7.75
N ILE A 264 -1.34 11.58 6.77
CA ILE A 264 -1.32 12.34 5.51
C ILE A 264 -2.26 13.54 5.67
N PHE A 265 -1.72 14.75 5.57
CA PHE A 265 -2.47 16.00 5.74
C PHE A 265 -2.67 16.74 4.41
N GLU A 266 -3.78 17.47 4.32
CA GLU A 266 -4.14 18.35 3.21
C GLU A 266 -3.18 19.53 3.10
N LEU A 267 -2.52 19.68 1.94
CA LEU A 267 -1.53 20.73 1.71
C LEU A 267 -2.20 22.11 1.50
N PRO A 268 -1.57 23.22 1.94
CA PRO A 268 -2.06 24.56 1.66
C PRO A 268 -2.19 24.82 0.15
N GLY A 269 -3.39 25.25 -0.28
CA GLY A 269 -3.69 25.48 -1.70
C GLY A 269 -4.25 24.28 -2.46
N GLY A 270 -4.47 23.14 -1.80
CA GLY A 270 -5.16 21.99 -2.39
C GLY A 270 -6.55 22.35 -2.93
N ALA A 271 -6.82 22.05 -4.20
CA ALA A 271 -8.10 22.31 -4.82
C ALA A 271 -9.16 21.29 -4.35
N ARG A 272 -10.25 21.76 -3.74
CA ARG A 272 -11.44 20.94 -3.51
C ARG A 272 -12.11 20.63 -4.84
N ALA A 273 -12.21 19.34 -5.19
CA ALA A 273 -12.98 18.89 -6.33
C ALA A 273 -14.49 19.08 -6.07
N SER A 274 -15.03 20.24 -6.46
CA SER A 274 -16.46 20.52 -6.37
C SER A 274 -17.24 19.48 -7.19
N HIS A 275 -18.11 18.73 -6.51
CA HIS A 275 -18.96 17.70 -7.13
C HIS A 275 -20.08 18.34 -7.96
N ALA A 276 -19.70 18.88 -9.13
CA ALA A 276 -20.63 19.30 -10.16
C ALA A 276 -21.18 18.05 -10.89
N ALA A 277 -22.25 17.47 -10.34
CA ALA A 277 -22.94 16.36 -10.98
C ALA A 277 -23.38 16.73 -12.41
N HIS A 278 -23.21 15.81 -13.36
CA HIS A 278 -23.63 16.02 -14.75
C HIS A 278 -25.16 16.13 -14.87
N ALA A 279 -25.66 17.36 -14.89
CA ALA A 279 -27.02 17.66 -15.31
C ALA A 279 -27.06 17.88 -16.83
N VAL A 280 -27.83 17.05 -17.54
CA VAL A 280 -28.07 17.21 -18.99
C VAL A 280 -28.89 18.49 -19.21
N PRO A 281 -28.50 19.37 -20.16
CA PRO A 281 -29.20 20.64 -20.35
C PRO A 281 -30.59 20.44 -20.96
N SER A 282 -31.63 20.88 -20.25
CA SER A 282 -32.98 21.06 -20.78
C SER A 282 -33.30 22.56 -20.88
N THR A 283 -34.03 22.95 -21.92
CA THR A 283 -34.25 24.36 -22.30
C THR A 283 -35.57 24.90 -21.77
N SER A 284 -35.58 26.04 -21.05
CA SER A 284 -36.53 27.16 -21.23
C SER A 284 -36.41 28.22 -20.13
N GLY A 285 -36.92 29.44 -20.41
CA GLY A 285 -37.33 30.41 -19.39
C GLY A 285 -36.30 31.50 -19.07
N ALA A 286 -36.77 32.74 -18.91
CA ALA A 286 -35.98 33.90 -18.50
C ALA A 286 -36.81 34.84 -17.60
N SER A 287 -36.17 35.41 -16.59
CA SER A 287 -36.58 36.64 -15.90
C SER A 287 -35.38 37.22 -15.11
N LEU A 288 -35.57 38.37 -14.45
CA LEU A 288 -34.51 39.23 -13.92
C LEU A 288 -34.57 39.40 -12.39
N ALA A 289 -33.44 39.87 -11.84
CA ALA A 289 -33.29 40.85 -10.76
C ALA A 289 -33.02 40.40 -9.30
N GLU A 290 -32.25 41.29 -8.65
CA GLU A 290 -32.11 41.56 -7.20
C GLU A 290 -31.27 40.63 -6.30
N ASP A 291 -31.10 41.07 -5.04
CA ASP A 291 -29.78 41.29 -4.43
C ASP A 291 -29.47 40.45 -3.17
N ALA A 292 -28.18 40.39 -2.84
CA ALA A 292 -27.59 40.05 -1.53
C ALA A 292 -27.75 38.61 -0.96
N PRO A 293 -26.98 38.22 0.08
CA PRO A 293 -25.71 38.77 0.57
C PRO A 293 -24.53 37.77 0.44
N ALA A 294 -23.29 38.22 0.70
CA ALA A 294 -22.13 37.35 0.75
C ALA A 294 -22.18 36.40 1.97
N VAL A 295 -22.36 35.09 1.72
CA VAL A 295 -22.25 34.05 2.74
C VAL A 295 -20.76 33.76 3.01
N ASN A 296 -20.29 34.03 4.23
CA ASN A 296 -18.94 33.68 4.65
C ASN A 296 -18.74 32.15 4.57
N GLY A 297 -17.76 31.72 3.77
CA GLY A 297 -17.39 30.31 3.65
C GLY A 297 -16.95 29.73 4.99
N SER A 298 -17.41 28.51 5.29
CA SER A 298 -17.18 27.84 6.58
C SER A 298 -15.69 27.69 6.92
N ALA A 299 -15.38 27.77 8.21
CA ALA A 299 -14.03 27.92 8.72
C ALA A 299 -13.08 26.75 8.38
N ASN A 300 -11.79 27.07 8.29
CA ASN A 300 -10.71 26.07 8.27
C ASN A 300 -10.76 25.20 9.53
N SER A 301 -11.20 23.96 9.40
CA SER A 301 -11.10 22.95 10.45
C SER A 301 -9.66 22.41 10.53
N SER A 302 -8.72 23.26 10.95
CA SER A 302 -7.34 22.83 11.22
C SER A 302 -7.35 21.82 12.36
N THR A 303 -7.03 20.56 12.08
CA THR A 303 -6.95 19.53 13.13
C THR A 303 -5.72 19.80 13.99
N ALA A 304 -5.94 20.36 15.17
CA ALA A 304 -4.89 20.58 16.15
C ALA A 304 -4.52 19.26 16.82
N VAL A 305 -3.35 18.73 16.50
CA VAL A 305 -2.70 17.66 17.26
C VAL A 305 -1.57 18.32 18.06
N ASN A 306 -1.51 18.06 19.36
CA ASN A 306 -0.50 18.63 20.28
C ASN A 306 -0.31 20.16 20.19
N GLY A 307 -1.37 20.90 19.82
CA GLY A 307 -1.36 22.37 19.73
C GLY A 307 -0.77 22.95 18.44
N GLN A 308 -0.28 22.12 17.51
CA GLN A 308 0.21 22.59 16.21
C GLN A 308 -0.90 22.59 15.14
N LYS A 309 -0.83 23.54 14.20
CA LYS A 309 -1.82 23.67 13.11
C LYS A 309 -1.40 22.82 11.92
N HIS A 310 -2.00 21.64 11.79
CA HIS A 310 -1.92 20.83 10.58
C HIS A 310 -3.04 21.22 9.60
N GLY A 311 -2.89 20.80 8.34
CA GLY A 311 -4.02 20.67 7.42
C GLY A 311 -5.02 19.62 7.91
N ARG A 312 -6.12 19.44 7.19
CA ARG A 312 -7.10 18.37 7.45
C ARG A 312 -6.45 17.00 7.26
N LEU A 313 -6.76 16.02 8.11
CA LEU A 313 -6.34 14.63 7.88
C LEU A 313 -7.05 14.09 6.64
N LEU A 314 -6.29 13.49 5.71
CA LEU A 314 -6.81 12.84 4.50
C LEU A 314 -6.83 11.32 4.62
N TYR A 315 -5.82 10.77 5.29
CA TYR A 315 -5.64 9.34 5.53
C TYR A 315 -4.59 9.08 6.63
N ARG A 316 -4.61 7.90 7.24
CA ARG A 316 -3.53 7.40 8.09
C ARG A 316 -3.00 6.06 7.60
N PHE A 317 -1.71 5.98 7.28
CA PHE A 317 -0.93 4.73 7.30
C PHE A 317 0.57 5.01 7.35
N GLN A 318 1.34 4.08 7.94
CA GLN A 318 2.75 4.31 8.16
C GLN A 318 3.60 4.13 6.90
N HIS A 319 4.45 5.12 6.65
CA HIS A 319 5.50 5.09 5.64
C HIS A 319 6.86 5.03 6.34
N GLU A 320 7.66 4.02 6.05
CA GLU A 320 9.10 4.02 6.29
C GLU A 320 9.80 4.57 5.05
N VAL A 321 10.17 5.86 5.09
CA VAL A 321 10.80 6.54 3.96
C VAL A 321 12.31 6.36 4.07
N ARG A 322 12.90 5.68 3.09
CA ARG A 322 14.33 5.36 3.03
C ARG A 322 15.06 6.15 1.94
N SER A 323 16.29 6.54 2.24
CA SER A 323 17.24 7.08 1.26
C SER A 323 17.80 5.96 0.40
N MET A 324 18.07 6.22 -0.88
CA MET A 324 18.80 5.30 -1.78
C MET A 324 20.23 4.99 -1.30
N HIS A 325 20.75 5.70 -0.29
CA HIS A 325 22.03 5.41 0.36
C HIS A 325 21.93 4.40 1.52
N HIS A 326 20.72 3.95 1.87
CA HIS A 326 20.50 2.96 2.93
C HIS A 326 21.11 1.59 2.55
N PRO A 327 21.76 0.84 3.47
CA PRO A 327 22.48 -0.40 3.12
C PRO A 327 21.66 -1.54 2.51
N ARG A 328 20.31 -1.47 2.56
CA ARG A 328 19.41 -2.42 1.89
C ARG A 328 18.95 -1.98 0.49
N PHE A 329 19.32 -0.79 0.01
CA PHE A 329 18.85 -0.34 -1.31
C PHE A 329 19.39 -1.26 -2.40
N LEU A 330 18.48 -1.84 -3.20
CA LEU A 330 18.77 -2.86 -4.22
C LEU A 330 19.44 -4.14 -3.69
N HIS A 331 19.24 -4.46 -2.40
CA HIS A 331 19.69 -5.71 -1.79
C HIS A 331 19.15 -6.95 -2.56
N PRO A 332 19.99 -7.94 -2.92
CA PRO A 332 19.54 -9.10 -3.68
C PRO A 332 18.58 -9.99 -2.89
N LEU A 333 17.36 -10.16 -3.38
CA LEU A 333 16.35 -11.03 -2.76
C LEU A 333 16.26 -12.39 -3.45
N TYR A 334 16.58 -13.45 -2.71
CA TYR A 334 16.49 -14.82 -3.20
C TYR A 334 15.03 -15.29 -3.25
N ASN A 335 14.66 -15.92 -4.35
CA ASN A 335 13.30 -16.36 -4.66
C ASN A 335 13.28 -17.82 -5.14
N ARG A 336 12.23 -18.57 -4.81
CA ARG A 336 12.01 -19.93 -5.34
C ARG A 336 11.81 -19.90 -6.87
N PRO A 337 12.33 -20.91 -7.60
CA PRO A 337 12.08 -21.07 -9.02
C PRO A 337 10.59 -21.11 -9.38
N PRO A 338 10.18 -20.58 -10.55
CA PRO A 338 8.82 -20.73 -11.06
C PRO A 338 8.45 -22.21 -11.21
N GLY A 339 7.33 -22.63 -10.63
CA GLY A 339 6.86 -24.01 -10.74
C GLY A 339 7.62 -25.05 -9.93
N ALA A 340 8.41 -24.65 -8.93
CA ALA A 340 8.82 -25.58 -7.88
C ALA A 340 7.56 -26.04 -7.10
N GLU A 341 7.19 -27.32 -7.22
CA GLU A 341 6.18 -27.93 -6.33
C GLU A 341 6.68 -27.76 -4.88
N PRO A 342 5.85 -27.27 -3.94
CA PRO A 342 6.21 -27.25 -2.53
C PRO A 342 6.34 -28.67 -2.00
N PHE A 343 6.98 -28.82 -0.84
CA PHE A 343 7.00 -30.08 -0.12
C PHE A 343 5.57 -30.51 0.21
N VAL A 344 5.04 -31.49 -0.51
CA VAL A 344 3.76 -32.13 -0.19
C VAL A 344 3.99 -33.02 1.03
N PRO A 345 3.38 -32.75 2.20
CA PRO A 345 3.48 -33.65 3.33
C PRO A 345 2.85 -35.00 2.95
N ASN A 346 3.57 -36.10 3.18
CA ASN A 346 3.07 -37.44 2.89
C ASN A 346 1.73 -37.68 3.61
N GLN A 347 0.63 -37.72 2.86
CA GLN A 347 -0.70 -38.01 3.40
C GLN A 347 -0.84 -39.45 3.93
N ASN A 348 0.19 -40.29 3.79
CA ASN A 348 0.25 -41.67 4.27
C ASN A 348 1.66 -42.06 4.77
N THR A 349 2.23 -41.31 5.73
CA THR A 349 3.30 -41.85 6.60
C THR A 349 2.91 -41.72 8.06
N THR A 350 2.26 -42.77 8.57
CA THR A 350 2.31 -43.13 9.99
C THR A 350 3.76 -43.44 10.37
N TYR A 351 4.27 -42.75 11.39
CA TYR A 351 5.47 -43.13 12.13
C TYR A 351 5.07 -43.81 13.45
#